data_AF-A0AAJ6AZ47-F1
#
_entry.id   AF-A0AAJ6AZ47-F1
#
_cell.length_a   1.000
_cell.length_b   1.000
_cell.length_c   1.000
_cell.angle_alpha   90.00
_cell.angle_beta   90.00
_cell.angle_gamma   90.00
#
_symmetry.space_group_name_H-M   'P 1'
#
loop_
_entity.id
_entity.type
_entity.pdbx_description
1 polymer ?
#
loop_
_entity_poly.entity_id
_entity_poly.type
_entity_poly.pdbx_seq_one_letter_code
_entity_poly.pdbx_strand_id
1 'polypeptide(L)' 'MKIAPLPVRLRYDTREEQQDKWTVFHIFTGAAVEIDGYLQIAMDVEESEDPADLLNYQESLKAADE' A
#
# COMPACT_ATOMS: atom_id res chain seq x y z
N MET A 1 -23.19 -6.31 4.71
CA MET A 1 -21.91 -5.89 4.10
C MET A 1 -20.92 -7.03 4.33
N LYS A 2 -20.60 -7.80 3.29
CA LYS A 2 -19.63 -8.91 3.41
C LYS A 2 -18.25 -8.29 3.26
N ILE A 3 -17.51 -8.20 4.36
CA ILE A 3 -16.08 -7.90 4.31
C ILE A 3 -15.45 -9.16 3.70
N ALA A 4 -15.03 -9.09 2.44
CA ALA A 4 -14.23 -10.16 1.87
C ALA A 4 -12.95 -10.25 2.71
N PRO A 5 -12.52 -11.45 3.14
CA PRO A 5 -11.24 -11.57 3.80
C PRO A 5 -10.18 -11.03 2.83
N LEU A 6 -9.43 -10.01 3.25
CA LEU A 6 -8.26 -9.56 2.52
C LEU A 6 -7.44 -10.82 2.19
N PRO A 7 -7.02 -11.03 0.93
CA PRO A 7 -6.14 -12.15 0.63
C PRO A 7 -4.96 -12.06 1.61
N VAL A 8 -4.59 -13.21 2.18
CA VAL A 8 -3.70 -13.37 3.36
C VAL A 8 -2.27 -12.79 3.15
N ARG A 9 -2.01 -12.08 2.05
CA ARG A 9 -0.71 -11.54 1.64
C ARG A 9 -0.67 -10.05 1.26
N LEU A 10 -1.77 -9.29 1.32
CA LEU A 10 -1.64 -7.83 1.14
C LEU A 10 -1.01 -7.21 2.40
N ARG A 11 0.09 -6.49 2.22
CA ARG A 11 0.81 -5.78 3.29
C ARG A 11 0.71 -4.26 3.16
N TYR A 12 0.38 -3.76 1.98
CA TYR A 12 0.31 -2.34 1.67
C TYR A 12 -1.07 -1.98 1.13
N ASP A 13 -1.52 -0.78 1.43
CA ASP A 13 -2.80 -0.23 0.97
C ASP A 13 -2.69 1.29 0.84
N THR A 14 -3.68 1.92 0.23
CA THR A 14 -3.79 3.37 0.12
C THR A 14 -4.88 3.88 1.05
N ARG A 15 -4.67 5.06 1.64
CA ARG A 15 -5.73 5.77 2.35
C ARG A 15 -5.79 7.21 1.93
N GLU A 16 -7.01 7.70 1.80
CA GLU A 16 -7.26 9.12 1.64
C GLU A 16 -6.99 9.85 2.96
N GLU A 17 -6.28 10.96 2.85
CA GLU A 17 -6.02 11.94 3.88
C GLU A 17 -6.85 13.21 3.57
N GLN A 18 -6.40 14.39 3.98
CA GLN A 18 -7.12 15.63 3.70
C GLN A 18 -6.92 16.10 2.25
N GLN A 19 -7.98 16.66 1.66
CA GLN A 19 -7.92 17.36 0.37
C GLN A 19 -7.60 16.46 -0.84
N ASP A 20 -8.27 15.30 -0.95
CA ASP A 20 -8.07 14.33 -2.05
C ASP A 20 -6.63 13.82 -2.16
N LYS A 21 -5.87 13.90 -1.06
CA LYS A 21 -4.49 13.44 -1.00
C LYS A 21 -4.40 12.06 -0.40
N TRP A 22 -3.61 11.20 -1.03
CA TRP A 22 -3.49 9.79 -0.68
C TRP A 22 -2.11 9.48 -0.12
N THR A 23 -2.09 8.50 0.78
CA THR A 23 -0.89 7.96 1.41
C THR A 23 -0.85 6.46 1.23
N VAL A 24 0.29 5.95 0.76
CA VAL A 24 0.58 4.52 0.75
C VAL A 24 1.10 4.14 2.13
N PHE A 25 0.47 3.15 2.76
CA PHE A 25 0.82 2.73 4.12
C PHE A 25 0.92 1.21 4.23
N HIS A 26 1.71 0.77 5.20
CA HIS A 26 1.80 -0.64 5.55
C HIS A 26 0.66 -1.01 6.52
N ILE A 27 -0.20 -1.95 6.12
CA ILE A 27 -1.48 -2.27 6.77
C ILE A 27 -1.32 -2.62 8.25
N PHE A 28 -0.27 -3.38 8.62
CA PHE A 28 -0.08 -3.82 10.00
C PHE A 28 0.53 -2.77 10.93
N THR A 29 1.26 -1.79 10.39
CA THR A 29 1.95 -0.78 11.19
C THR A 29 1.26 0.59 11.13
N GLY A 30 0.44 0.82 10.11
CA GLY A 30 -0.18 2.11 9.82
C GLY A 30 0.80 3.18 9.33
N ALA A 31 2.08 2.83 9.17
CA ALA A 31 3.15 3.74 8.80
C ALA A 31 3.15 3.99 7.29
N ALA A 32 3.42 5.24 6.91
CA ALA A 32 3.63 5.60 5.51
C ALA A 32 4.86 4.86 4.95
N VAL A 33 4.77 4.46 3.69
CA VAL A 33 5.86 3.78 3.00
C VAL A 33 6.88 4.80 2.49
N GLU A 34 8.16 4.44 2.57
CA GLU A 34 9.26 5.17 1.94
C GLU A 34 9.81 4.34 0.78
N ILE A 35 9.89 4.94 -0.41
CA ILE A 35 10.46 4.34 -1.62
C ILE A 35 11.57 5.27 -2.10
N ASP A 36 12.79 4.73 -2.28
CA ASP A 36 13.97 5.48 -2.73
C ASP A 36 14.26 6.77 -1.93
N GLY A 37 13.95 6.77 -0.63
CA GLY A 37 14.14 7.93 0.26
C GLY A 37 12.98 8.92 0.26
N TYR A 38 11.89 8.65 -0.46
CA TYR A 38 10.71 9.50 -0.56
C TYR A 38 9.49 8.86 0.12
N LEU A 39 8.93 9.58 1.10
CA LEU A 39 7.66 9.22 1.72
C LEU A 39 6.52 9.30 0.69
N GLN A 40 5.78 8.21 0.55
CA GLN A 40 4.64 8.07 -0.36
C GLN A 40 3.38 8.68 0.27
N ILE A 41 3.40 10.00 0.45
CA ILE A 41 2.36 10.82 1.06
C ILE A 41 1.98 11.97 0.13
N ALA A 42 0.81 12.56 0.37
CA ALA A 42 0.32 13.73 -0.36
C ALA A 42 0.20 13.51 -1.89
N MET A 43 -0.05 12.27 -2.30
CA MET A 43 -0.15 11.85 -3.69
C MET A 43 -1.57 11.99 -4.21
N ASP A 44 -1.75 12.01 -5.53
CA ASP A 44 -3.08 11.81 -6.11
C ASP A 44 -3.46 10.32 -6.08
N VAL A 45 -4.75 10.01 -6.20
CA VAL A 45 -5.25 8.63 -6.06
C VAL A 45 -4.57 7.67 -7.04
N GLU A 46 -4.53 8.04 -8.33
CA GLU A 46 -3.92 7.22 -9.40
C GLU A 46 -2.43 6.99 -9.14
N GLU A 47 -1.71 8.00 -8.64
CA GLU A 47 -0.29 7.87 -8.31
C GLU A 47 -0.07 6.95 -7.11
N SER A 48 -1.01 6.89 -6.17
CA SER A 48 -0.89 6.11 -4.94
C SER A 48 -1.18 4.62 -5.11
N GLU A 49 -2.01 4.24 -6.10
CA GLU A 49 -2.40 2.85 -6.33
C GLU A 49 -1.22 2.02 -6.89
N ASP A 50 -0.50 2.55 -7.87
CA ASP A 50 0.66 1.90 -8.51
C ASP A 50 1.72 1.38 -7.50
N PRO A 51 2.25 2.19 -6.57
CA PRO A 51 3.24 1.74 -5.58
C PRO A 51 2.63 0.73 -4.59
N ALA A 52 1.37 0.87 -4.19
CA ALA A 52 0.72 -0.10 -3.31
C ALA A 52 0.63 -1.49 -3.97
N ASP A 53 0.21 -1.54 -5.23
CA ASP A 53 0.15 -2.76 -6.02
C ASP A 53 1.53 -3.37 -6.25
N LEU A 54 2.53 -2.55 -6.61
CA LEU A 54 3.90 -3.01 -6.83
C LEU A 54 4.51 -3.65 -5.57
N LEU A 55 4.34 -3.00 -4.42
CA LEU A 55 4.87 -3.48 -3.15
C LEU A 55 4.21 -4.79 -2.72
N ASN A 56 2.89 -4.91 -2.91
CA ASN A 56 2.16 -6.15 -2.66
C ASN A 56 2.60 -7.27 -3.62
N TYR A 57 2.85 -6.94 -4.89
CA TYR A 57 3.39 -7.90 -5.85
C TYR A 57 4.78 -8.40 -5.43
N GLN A 58 5.68 -7.51 -5.02
CA GLN A 58 7.01 -7.88 -4.53
C GLN A 58 6.96 -8.79 -3.29
N GLU A 59 6.07 -8.51 -2.34
CA GLU A 59 5.86 -9.38 -1.17
C GLU A 59 5.31 -10.75 -1.59
N SER A 60 4.46 -10.81 -2.61
CA SER A 60 3.94 -12.07 -3.14
C SER A 60 5.04 -12.95 -3.75
N LEU A 61 6.04 -12.32 -4.40
CA LEU A 61 7.21 -13.01 -4.96
C LEU A 61 8.11 -13.58 -3.86
N LYS A 62 8.45 -12.77 -2.85
CA LYS A 62 9.28 -13.25 -1.72
C LYS A 62 8.65 -14.45 -1.03
N ALA A 63 7.33 -14.41 -0.84
CA ALA A 63 6.59 -15.48 -0.18
C ALA A 63 6.36 -16.72 -1.09
N ALA A 64 6.81 -16.71 -2.34
CA ALA A 64 6.82 -17.88 -3.23
C ALA A 64 8.19 -18.60 -3.22
N ASP A 65 9.24 -17.95 -2.71
CA ASP A 65 10.60 -18.49 -2.61
C ASP A 65 10.89 -19.16 -1.25
N GLU A 66 9.94 -19.12 -0.30
CA GLU A 66 9.95 -19.87 0.99
C GLU A 66 9.10 -21.14 0.94
#